data_AF-A0A447MZ84-F1
#
_entry.id   AF-A0A447MZ84-F1
#
_cell.length_a   1.000
_cell.length_b   1.000
_cell.length_c   1.000
_cell.angle_alpha   90.00
_cell.angle_beta   90.00
_cell.angle_gamma   90.00
#
_symmetry.space_group_name_H-M   'P 1'
#
loop_
_entity.id
_entity.type
_entity.pdbx_description
1 polymer ?
#
loop_
_entity_poly.entity_id
_entity_poly.type
_entity_poly.pdbx_seq_one_letter_code
_entity_poly.pdbx_strand_id
1 'polypeptide(L)'
;MQQGNDHGTQYRSAIYPLTPEQNAAAHASRERFQSAMTAAGDHRPITTEIAHATPFYYAEDEHQQYLHKNPYGYCGIGGDRRLPAA
;
A
#
# COMPACT_ATOMS: atom_id res chain seq x y z
N MET A 1 -0.51 -4.27 -13.65
CA MET A 1 -0.46 -4.11 -12.19
C MET A 1 -1.88 -3.95 -11.68
N GLN A 2 -2.20 -4.46 -10.49
CA GLN A 2 -3.54 -4.42 -9.92
C GLN A 2 -3.50 -4.50 -8.39
N GLN A 3 -4.54 -3.98 -7.74
CA GLN A 3 -4.85 -4.18 -6.32
C GLN A 3 -6.33 -4.49 -6.20
N GLY A 4 -6.66 -5.70 -5.72
CA GLY A 4 -8.06 -6.16 -5.72
C GLY A 4 -8.67 -6.06 -7.12
N ASN A 5 -9.80 -5.35 -7.22
CA ASN A 5 -10.53 -5.13 -8.48
C ASN A 5 -9.98 -3.95 -9.31
N ASP A 6 -9.01 -3.21 -8.80
CA ASP A 6 -8.51 -1.99 -9.43
C ASP A 6 -7.30 -2.32 -10.33
N HIS A 7 -7.49 -2.23 -11.65
CA HIS A 7 -6.48 -2.56 -12.65
C HIS A 7 -5.84 -1.31 -13.25
N GLY A 8 -4.51 -1.28 -13.28
CA GLY A 8 -3.75 -0.14 -13.81
C GLY A 8 -2.39 0.04 -13.14
N THR A 9 -1.46 0.74 -13.80
CA THR A 9 -0.11 1.02 -13.26
C THR A 9 -0.11 2.02 -12.12
N GLN A 10 -1.16 2.86 -12.05
CA GLN A 10 -1.42 3.79 -10.95
C GLN A 10 -1.73 3.08 -9.62
N TYR A 11 -2.21 1.82 -9.67
CA TYR A 11 -2.55 1.03 -8.50
C TYR A 11 -1.41 0.08 -8.07
N ARG A 12 -0.15 0.39 -8.39
CA ARG A 12 0.98 -0.44 -7.98
C ARG A 12 1.28 -0.26 -6.50
N SER A 13 1.69 -1.34 -5.82
CA SER A 13 2.23 -1.22 -4.47
C SER A 13 3.61 -0.57 -4.51
N ALA A 14 3.84 0.46 -3.70
CA ALA A 14 5.09 1.21 -3.66
C ALA A 14 5.39 1.75 -2.25
N ILE A 15 6.68 1.93 -1.94
CA ILE A 15 7.18 2.60 -0.74
C ILE A 15 8.15 3.70 -1.18
N TYR A 16 7.90 4.92 -0.73
CA TYR A 16 8.72 6.10 -1.05
C TYR A 16 9.43 6.63 0.22
N PRO A 17 10.59 6.08 0.61
CA PRO A 17 11.34 6.53 1.78
C PRO A 17 11.86 7.98 1.63
N LEU A 18 11.87 8.70 2.74
CA LEU A 18 12.43 10.06 2.86
C LEU A 18 13.85 10.07 3.43
N THR A 19 14.24 9.02 4.17
CA THR A 19 15.58 8.94 4.80
C THR A 19 16.31 7.65 4.41
N PRO A 20 17.64 7.61 4.50
CA PRO A 20 18.42 6.39 4.30
C PRO A 20 18.00 5.24 5.23
N GLU A 21 17.66 5.55 6.48
CA GLU A 21 17.23 4.56 7.47
C GLU A 21 15.88 3.95 7.09
N GLN A 22 14.94 4.78 6.61
CA GLN A 22 13.67 4.30 6.08
C GLN A 22 13.86 3.44 4.84
N ASN A 23 14.79 3.82 3.95
CA ASN A 23 15.11 3.02 2.77
C ASN A 23 15.66 1.64 3.17
N ALA A 24 16.64 1.60 4.08
CA ALA A 24 17.18 0.36 4.60
C ALA A 24 16.10 -0.51 5.27
N ALA A 25 15.23 0.08 6.10
CA ALA A 25 14.12 -0.63 6.74
C ALA A 25 13.09 -1.17 5.73
N ALA A 26 12.75 -0.41 4.69
CA ALA A 26 11.85 -0.83 3.63
C ALA A 26 12.41 -2.06 2.87
N HIS A 27 13.69 -2.02 2.50
CA HIS A 27 14.34 -3.17 1.85
C HIS A 27 14.39 -4.40 2.77
N ALA A 28 14.84 -4.22 4.03
CA ALA A 28 14.93 -5.30 4.99
C ALA A 28 13.57 -5.96 5.29
N SER A 29 12.51 -5.16 5.41
CA SER A 29 11.15 -5.67 5.62
C SER A 29 10.62 -6.44 4.41
N ARG A 30 10.85 -5.94 3.19
CA ARG A 30 10.46 -6.64 1.94
C ARG A 30 11.17 -7.99 1.83
N GLU A 31 12.48 -8.02 2.09
CA GLU A 31 13.27 -9.26 2.06
C GLU A 31 12.79 -10.26 3.10
N ARG A 32 12.60 -9.80 4.34
CA ARG A 32 12.07 -10.64 5.42
C ARG A 32 10.71 -11.24 5.06
N PHE A 33 9.81 -10.44 4.48
CA PHE A 33 8.49 -10.92 4.08
C PHE A 33 8.57 -11.90 2.91
N GLN A 34 9.43 -11.65 1.92
CA GLN A 34 9.64 -12.58 0.80
C GLN A 34 10.16 -13.93 1.30
N SER A 35 11.12 -13.93 2.22
CA SER A 35 11.64 -15.15 2.83
C SER A 35 10.55 -15.90 3.60
N ALA A 36 9.71 -15.19 4.35
CA ALA A 36 8.57 -15.80 5.07
C ALA A 36 7.55 -16.42 4.10
N MET A 37 7.20 -15.73 3.01
CA MET A 37 6.34 -16.28 1.95
C MET A 37 6.93 -17.56 1.35
N THR A 38 8.23 -17.52 1.01
CA THR A 38 8.94 -18.67 0.43
C THR A 38 8.98 -19.85 1.40
N ALA A 39 9.22 -19.60 2.69
CA ALA A 39 9.18 -20.63 3.73
C ALA A 39 7.78 -21.23 3.92
N ALA A 40 6.72 -20.44 3.64
CA ALA A 40 5.34 -20.90 3.64
C ALA A 40 4.91 -21.59 2.31
N GLY A 41 5.83 -21.79 1.37
CA GLY A 41 5.57 -22.42 0.07
C GLY A 41 5.02 -21.47 -1.00
N ASP A 42 4.98 -20.16 -0.73
CA ASP A 42 4.61 -19.14 -1.70
C ASP A 42 5.86 -18.52 -2.33
N HIS A 43 6.15 -18.95 -3.56
CA HIS A 43 7.31 -18.51 -4.33
C HIS A 43 7.01 -17.31 -5.24
N ARG A 44 5.83 -16.71 -5.13
CA ARG A 44 5.52 -15.51 -5.92
C ARG A 44 6.43 -14.37 -5.46
N PRO A 45 7.02 -13.61 -6.40
CA PRO A 45 7.82 -12.45 -6.04
C PRO A 45 6.92 -11.31 -5.56
N ILE A 46 7.34 -10.62 -4.50
CA ILE A 46 6.75 -9.36 -4.06
C ILE A 46 6.98 -8.32 -5.14
N THR A 47 5.91 -7.63 -5.53
CA THR A 47 5.91 -6.61 -6.59
C THR A 47 6.06 -5.17 -6.08
N THR A 48 6.24 -4.99 -4.77
CA THR A 48 6.40 -3.67 -4.14
C THR A 48 7.65 -2.96 -4.61
N GLU A 49 7.44 -1.82 -5.29
CA GLU A 49 8.48 -0.89 -5.70
C GLU A 49 9.02 -0.13 -4.46
N ILE A 50 10.32 0.05 -4.38
CA ILE A 50 10.96 0.92 -3.37
C ILE A 50 11.81 1.92 -4.15
N ALA A 51 11.45 3.19 -4.09
CA ALA A 51 12.09 4.26 -4.87
C ALA A 51 12.14 5.55 -4.05
N HIS A 52 13.10 6.44 -4.36
CA HIS A 52 13.21 7.73 -3.65
C HIS A 52 11.91 8.53 -3.73
N ALA A 53 11.54 9.16 -2.61
CA ALA A 53 10.39 10.06 -2.59
C ALA A 53 10.57 11.21 -3.59
N THR A 54 9.53 11.39 -4.41
CA THR A 54 9.38 12.52 -5.34
C THR A 54 8.38 13.52 -4.75
N PRO A 55 8.24 14.73 -5.33
CA PRO A 55 7.20 15.66 -4.92
C PRO A 55 5.81 14.98 -4.91
N PHE A 56 5.09 15.14 -3.80
CA PHE A 56 3.73 14.66 -3.68
C PHE A 56 2.76 15.70 -4.23
N TYR A 57 1.92 15.29 -5.18
CA TYR A 57 0.86 16.12 -5.74
C TYR A 57 -0.47 15.72 -5.09
N TYR A 58 -1.16 16.68 -4.48
CA TYR A 58 -2.48 16.43 -3.91
C TYR A 58 -3.46 16.03 -5.01
N ALA A 59 -4.25 14.99 -4.74
CA ALA A 59 -5.45 14.67 -5.50
C ALA A 59 -6.55 15.70 -5.22
N GLU A 60 -7.58 15.71 -6.07
CA GLU A 60 -8.78 16.55 -5.95
C GLU A 60 -9.48 16.37 -4.59
N ASP A 61 -10.23 17.39 -4.14
CA ASP A 61 -10.84 17.41 -2.81
C ASP A 61 -11.79 16.22 -2.55
N GLU A 62 -12.48 15.73 -3.57
CA GLU A 62 -13.37 14.57 -3.46
C GLU A 62 -12.64 13.28 -3.04
N HIS A 63 -11.36 13.16 -3.38
CA HIS A 63 -10.51 12.04 -2.99
C HIS A 63 -9.98 12.18 -1.56
N GLN A 64 -9.86 13.41 -1.06
CA GLN A 64 -9.35 13.66 0.28
C GLN A 64 -10.35 13.20 1.34
N GLN A 65 -9.88 12.36 2.26
CA GLN A 65 -10.71 11.78 3.33
C GLN A 65 -11.98 11.08 2.81
N TYR A 66 -11.95 10.51 1.60
CA TYR A 66 -13.12 9.92 0.94
C TYR A 66 -13.93 8.97 1.83
N LEU A 67 -13.27 8.03 2.55
CA LEU A 67 -13.95 7.06 3.42
C LEU A 67 -14.47 7.66 4.73
N HIS A 68 -13.94 8.79 5.17
CA HIS A 68 -14.52 9.54 6.29
C HIS A 68 -15.82 10.24 5.85
N LYS A 69 -15.80 10.85 4.66
CA LYS A 69 -16.97 11.49 4.03
C LYS A 69 -18.04 10.45 3.64
N ASN A 70 -17.62 9.25 3.23
CA ASN A 70 -18.47 8.15 2.77
C ASN A 70 -18.13 6.86 3.55
N PRO A 71 -18.65 6.67 4.78
CA PRO A 71 -18.32 5.49 5.61
C PRO A 71 -18.66 4.13 4.99
N TYR A 72 -19.61 4.13 4.04
CA TYR A 72 -20.01 2.94 3.26
C TYR A 72 -19.54 3.00 1.81
N GLY A 73 -18.60 3.90 1.50
CA GLY A 73 -17.98 4.04 0.18
C GLY A 73 -17.18 2.81 -0.21
N TYR A 74 -16.73 2.79 -1.47
CA TYR A 74 -15.95 1.68 -1.99
C TYR A 74 -14.62 1.52 -1.24
N CYS A 75 -14.38 0.30 -0.75
CA CYS A 75 -13.11 -0.10 -0.13
C CYS A 75 -12.85 -1.57 -0.48
N GLY A 76 -11.79 -1.82 -1.26
CA GLY A 76 -11.40 -3.15 -1.75
C GLY A 76 -10.48 -3.94 -0.80
N ILE A 77 -10.19 -3.41 0.39
CA ILE A 77 -9.30 -4.03 1.39
C ILE A 77 -10.15 -4.63 2.51
N GLY A 78 -9.81 -5.83 2.96
CA GLY A 78 -10.40 -6.47 4.14
C GLY A 78 -9.94 -5.80 5.43
N GLY A 79 -10.45 -4.61 5.72
CA GLY A 79 -10.37 -3.94 7.02
C GLY A 79 -11.73 -3.95 7.72
N ASP A 80 -11.74 -4.01 9.04
CA ASP A 80 -12.95 -3.98 9.88
C ASP A 80 -13.89 -2.82 9.47
N ARG A 81 -15.11 -3.16 9.05
CA ARG A 81 -16.19 -2.21 8.71
C ARG A 81 -16.87 -1.58 9.95
N ARG A 82 -16.27 -1.68 11.14
CA ARG A 82 -16.72 -1.01 12.37
C ARG A 82 -15.55 -0.35 13.09
N LEU A 83 -15.44 0.96 12.95
CA LEU A 83 -15.25 1.76 14.16
C LEU A 83 -16.65 2.21 14.60
N PRO A 84 -17.19 1.76 15.75
CA PRO A 84 -18.33 2.42 16.32
C PRO A 84 -17.95 3.88 16.58
N ALA A 85 -18.77 4.81 16.11
CA ALA A 85 -18.71 6.19 16.53
C ALA A 85 -18.79 6.21 18.07
N ALA A 86 -17.78 6.79 18.71
CA ALA A 86 -17.86 7.24 20.09
C ALA A 86 -18.44 8.66 20.11
#